data_AF-A0A2G1WHN0-F1
#
_entry.id   AF-A0A2G1WHN0-F1
#
_cell.length_a   1.000
_cell.length_b   1.000
_cell.length_c   1.000
_cell.angle_alpha   90.00
_cell.angle_beta   90.00
_cell.angle_gamma   90.00
#
_symmetry.space_group_name_H-M   'P 1'
#
loop_
_entity.id
_entity.type
_entity.pdbx_description
1 polymer ?
#
loop_
_entity_poly.entity_id
_entity_poly.type
_entity_poly.pdbx_seq_one_letter_code
_entity_poly.pdbx_strand_id
1 'polypeptide(L)'
;VDVRVDDHDAPIDELERVFKLYDVTLLEREAPADTRELTGEAAAAVSAALADLGFLDEGETAADDSEAFGDAEREALETFRGMNNFENHPVPVLEDALARGWADAAGEGEERLVDAVWHGLSRLDRE
;
A
#
# COMPACT_ATOMS: atom_id res chain seq x y z
N VAL A 1 -14.06 -5.01 -10.16
CA VAL A 1 -13.31 -6.17 -10.70
C VAL A 1 -14.15 -6.77 -11.82
N ASP A 2 -13.69 -6.66 -13.06
CA ASP A 2 -14.32 -7.35 -14.19
C ASP A 2 -13.80 -8.80 -14.16
N VAL A 3 -14.69 -9.76 -13.87
CA VAL A 3 -14.34 -11.17 -13.54
C VAL A 3 -14.20 -12.02 -14.82
N ARG A 4 -14.20 -11.38 -16.00
CA ARG A 4 -14.02 -12.09 -17.27
C ARG A 4 -12.54 -12.36 -17.53
N VAL A 5 -12.07 -13.42 -16.89
CA VAL A 5 -10.71 -13.98 -17.05
C VAL A 5 -10.40 -14.32 -18.52
N ASP A 6 -11.42 -14.59 -19.35
CA ASP A 6 -11.20 -15.02 -20.74
C ASP A 6 -10.81 -13.89 -21.71
N ASP A 7 -11.06 -12.61 -21.37
CA ASP A 7 -10.83 -11.44 -22.26
C ASP A 7 -9.65 -10.55 -21.80
N HIS A 8 -8.88 -10.97 -20.79
CA HIS A 8 -7.75 -10.20 -20.27
C HIS A 8 -6.43 -10.65 -20.91
N ASP A 9 -5.57 -9.70 -21.31
CA ASP A 9 -4.26 -9.98 -21.92
C ASP A 9 -3.31 -10.78 -21.01
N ALA A 10 -3.53 -10.74 -19.68
CA ALA A 10 -2.73 -11.39 -18.65
C ALA A 10 -3.63 -11.95 -17.53
N PRO A 11 -4.40 -13.02 -17.81
CA PRO A 11 -5.50 -13.44 -16.95
C PRO A 11 -5.05 -14.06 -15.62
N ILE A 12 -3.83 -14.61 -15.56
CA ILE A 12 -3.24 -15.14 -14.33
C ILE A 12 -2.83 -13.98 -13.40
N ASP A 13 -2.21 -12.94 -13.96
CA ASP A 13 -1.74 -11.78 -13.19
C ASP A 13 -2.93 -11.02 -12.60
N GLU A 14 -4.03 -10.85 -13.36
CA GLU A 14 -5.26 -10.25 -12.82
C GLU A 14 -5.90 -11.11 -11.73
N LEU A 15 -5.88 -12.44 -11.85
CA LEU A 15 -6.36 -13.32 -10.78
C LEU A 15 -5.52 -13.17 -9.52
N GLU A 16 -4.19 -13.12 -9.63
CA GLU A 16 -3.29 -12.91 -8.50
C GLU A 16 -3.57 -11.58 -7.81
N ARG A 17 -3.71 -10.49 -8.58
CA ARG A 17 -4.07 -9.15 -8.06
C ARG A 17 -5.40 -9.16 -7.32
N VAL A 18 -6.41 -9.82 -7.90
CA VAL A 18 -7.72 -9.98 -7.26
C VAL A 18 -7.60 -10.75 -5.94
N PHE A 19 -6.87 -11.87 -5.90
CA PHE A 19 -6.66 -12.64 -4.67
C PHE A 19 -5.94 -11.82 -3.59
N LYS A 20 -4.93 -11.04 -3.96
CA LYS A 20 -4.25 -10.13 -3.03
C LYS A 20 -5.23 -9.09 -2.45
N LEU A 21 -6.04 -8.46 -3.30
CA LEU A 21 -7.04 -7.50 -2.84
C LEU A 21 -8.07 -8.15 -1.91
N TYR A 22 -8.58 -9.34 -2.24
CA TYR A 22 -9.49 -10.10 -1.38
C TYR A 22 -8.84 -10.43 -0.02
N ASP A 23 -7.57 -10.84 0.00
CA ASP A 23 -6.86 -11.21 1.22
C ASP A 23 -6.60 -10.02 2.16
N VAL A 24 -6.38 -8.82 1.61
CA VAL A 24 -6.15 -7.62 2.43
C VAL A 24 -7.44 -6.94 2.90
N THR A 25 -8.48 -6.93 2.04
CA THR A 25 -9.69 -6.12 2.28
C THR A 25 -10.82 -6.89 2.97
N LEU A 26 -10.92 -8.21 2.80
CA LEU A 26 -12.05 -9.00 3.31
C LEU A 26 -11.69 -9.91 4.48
N LEU A 27 -10.42 -10.27 4.65
CA LEU A 27 -9.98 -11.10 5.76
C LEU A 27 -9.43 -10.20 6.88
N GLU A 28 -10.09 -10.24 8.04
CA GLU A 28 -9.58 -9.62 9.25
C GLU A 28 -8.25 -10.29 9.65
N ARG A 29 -7.28 -9.48 10.04
CA ARG A 29 -5.96 -9.91 10.47
C ARG A 29 -5.70 -9.34 11.86
N GLU A 30 -4.93 -10.08 12.66
CA GLU A 30 -4.54 -9.62 13.99
C GLU A 30 -3.84 -8.27 13.89
N ALA A 31 -4.14 -7.36 14.82
CA ALA A 31 -3.47 -6.07 14.86
C ALA A 31 -1.97 -6.28 15.19
N PRO A 32 -1.05 -5.55 14.54
CA PRO A 32 0.36 -5.65 14.87
C PRO A 32 0.59 -5.18 16.32
N ALA A 33 1.48 -5.88 17.03
CA ALA A 33 1.84 -5.50 18.39
C ALA A 33 2.49 -4.10 18.47
N ASP A 34 3.28 -3.75 17.44
CA ASP A 34 3.93 -2.45 17.28
C ASP A 34 3.93 -2.04 15.80
N THR A 35 3.81 -0.73 15.54
CA THR A 35 3.90 -0.13 14.19
C THR A 35 5.26 0.54 13.98
N ARG A 36 5.80 0.39 12.77
CA ARG A 36 7.03 1.04 12.30
C ARG A 36 6.69 2.21 11.36
N GLU A 37 7.30 3.36 11.61
CA GLU A 37 7.21 4.51 10.71
C GLU A 37 7.94 4.25 9.38
N LEU A 38 7.40 4.82 8.31
CA LEU A 38 8.01 4.74 6.99
C LEU A 38 9.12 5.79 6.87
N THR A 39 10.33 5.37 6.50
CA THR A 39 11.54 6.23 6.49
C THR A 39 12.49 5.90 5.34
N GLY A 40 13.33 6.84 4.95
CA GLY A 40 14.40 6.64 3.96
C GLY A 40 13.88 6.45 2.54
N GLU A 41 14.60 5.67 1.74
CA GLU A 41 14.30 5.46 0.32
C GLU A 41 12.87 4.95 0.06
N ALA A 42 12.34 4.11 0.98
CA ALA A 42 10.97 3.62 0.88
C ALA A 42 9.93 4.72 1.11
N ALA A 43 10.20 5.67 2.01
CA ALA A 43 9.33 6.82 2.23
C ALA A 43 9.30 7.72 0.99
N ALA A 44 10.47 8.10 0.47
CA ALA A 44 10.56 8.92 -0.73
C ALA A 44 9.85 8.27 -1.94
N ALA A 45 10.03 6.95 -2.12
CA ALA A 45 9.41 6.23 -3.21
C ALA A 45 7.88 6.11 -3.07
N VAL A 46 7.37 5.90 -1.85
CA VAL A 46 5.92 5.91 -1.58
C VAL A 46 5.34 7.30 -1.78
N SER A 47 5.98 8.35 -1.28
CA SER A 47 5.53 9.74 -1.46
C SER A 47 5.47 10.12 -2.94
N ALA A 48 6.48 9.74 -3.74
CA ALA A 48 6.47 9.93 -5.18
C ALA A 48 5.31 9.16 -5.85
N ALA A 49 5.07 7.90 -5.48
CA ALA A 49 3.96 7.12 -6.01
C ALA A 49 2.59 7.73 -5.66
N LEU A 50 2.43 8.25 -4.44
CA LEU A 50 1.21 8.95 -4.03
C LEU A 50 1.02 10.26 -4.80
N ALA A 51 2.10 10.98 -5.09
CA ALA A 51 2.04 12.20 -5.92
C ALA A 51 1.69 11.89 -7.38
N ASP A 52 2.29 10.86 -7.97
CA ASP A 52 1.99 10.41 -9.33
C ASP A 52 0.52 9.99 -9.51
N LEU A 53 -0.08 9.45 -8.44
CA LEU A 53 -1.52 9.09 -8.40
C LEU A 53 -2.43 10.29 -8.11
N GLY A 54 -1.86 11.45 -7.79
CA GLY A 54 -2.59 12.68 -7.48
C GLY A 54 -3.16 12.74 -6.06
N PHE A 55 -2.63 11.96 -5.13
CA PHE A 55 -3.02 11.98 -3.71
C PHE A 55 -2.16 12.93 -2.87
N LEU A 56 -0.98 13.30 -3.36
CA LEU A 56 -0.03 14.20 -2.72
C LEU A 56 0.40 15.27 -3.73
N ASP A 57 0.53 16.52 -3.29
CA ASP A 57 1.09 17.56 -4.16
C ASP A 57 2.60 17.32 -4.36
N GLU A 58 3.11 17.52 -5.58
CA GLU A 58 4.55 17.31 -5.91
C GLU A 58 5.51 18.13 -5.02
N GLY A 59 5.03 19.20 -4.39
CA GLY A 59 5.82 20.02 -3.46
C GLY A 59 5.87 19.49 -2.02
N GLU A 60 5.08 18.47 -1.70
CA GLU A 60 4.95 17.88 -0.36
C GLU A 60 5.56 16.47 -0.29
N THR A 61 6.22 16.00 -1.35
CA THR A 61 6.95 14.73 -1.32
C THR A 61 8.18 14.85 -0.42
N ALA A 62 8.37 13.89 0.50
CA ALA A 62 9.66 13.66 1.16
C ALA A 62 10.77 13.49 0.11
N ALA A 63 11.51 14.57 -0.13
CA ALA A 63 12.43 14.69 -1.27
C ALA A 63 13.82 14.11 -0.95
N ASP A 64 14.07 13.79 0.32
CA ASP A 64 15.35 13.35 0.85
C ASP A 64 15.13 12.19 1.84
N ASP A 65 16.03 11.21 1.86
CA ASP A 65 15.99 10.02 2.76
C ASP A 65 16.00 10.40 4.26
N SER A 66 16.27 11.67 4.57
CA SER A 66 16.29 12.25 5.91
C SER A 66 14.97 12.89 6.35
N GLU A 67 14.02 13.13 5.44
CA GLU A 67 12.69 13.64 5.79
C GLU A 67 11.77 12.49 6.23
N ALA A 68 11.14 12.68 7.39
CA ALA A 68 10.20 11.71 7.93
C ALA A 68 8.90 11.76 7.12
N PHE A 69 8.26 10.59 6.92
CA PHE A 69 6.91 10.51 6.37
C PHE A 69 5.98 11.35 7.24
N GLY A 70 5.50 12.46 6.70
CA GLY A 70 4.88 13.56 7.42
C GLY A 70 3.36 13.47 7.48
N ASP A 71 2.74 14.56 7.91
CA ASP A 71 1.28 14.64 8.02
C ASP A 71 0.61 14.68 6.64
N ALA A 72 1.22 15.38 5.66
CA ALA A 72 0.71 15.44 4.29
C ALA A 72 0.71 14.06 3.62
N GLU A 73 1.78 13.29 3.81
CA GLU A 73 1.85 11.94 3.27
C GLU A 73 0.92 10.96 3.99
N ARG A 74 0.68 11.15 5.29
CA ARG A 74 -0.35 10.38 6.03
C ARG A 74 -1.77 10.72 5.56
N GLU A 75 -2.05 11.97 5.19
CA GLU A 75 -3.34 12.37 4.61
C GLU A 75 -3.53 11.78 3.19
N ALA A 76 -2.47 11.80 2.38
CA ALA A 76 -2.46 11.11 1.09
C ALA A 76 -2.67 9.60 1.25
N LEU A 77 -2.04 8.99 2.25
CA LEU A 77 -2.21 7.56 2.59
C LEU A 77 -3.63 7.24 3.07
N GLU A 78 -4.28 8.13 3.82
CA GLU A 78 -5.69 8.00 4.20
C GLU A 78 -6.61 8.05 2.97
N THR A 79 -6.32 8.91 1.99
CA THR A 79 -7.06 8.97 0.73
C THR A 79 -6.89 7.67 -0.06
N PHE A 80 -5.65 7.19 -0.20
CA PHE A 80 -5.34 5.90 -0.83
C PHE A 80 -6.06 4.74 -0.13
N ARG A 81 -6.06 4.72 1.21
CA ARG A 81 -6.76 3.73 2.04
C ARG A 81 -8.24 3.65 1.69
N GLY A 82 -8.91 4.80 1.59
CA GLY A 82 -10.32 4.86 1.23
C GLY A 82 -10.60 4.36 -0.19
N MET A 83 -9.75 4.73 -1.17
CA MET A 83 -9.93 4.30 -2.56
C MET A 83 -9.72 2.80 -2.78
N ASN A 84 -8.83 2.20 -1.99
CA ASN A 84 -8.47 0.78 -2.12
C ASN A 84 -9.23 -0.15 -1.15
N ASN A 85 -10.24 0.37 -0.43
CA ASN A 85 -11.02 -0.39 0.57
C ASN A 85 -10.17 -0.99 1.71
N PHE A 86 -9.08 -0.32 2.08
CA PHE A 86 -8.25 -0.72 3.22
C PHE A 86 -8.77 -0.19 4.55
N GLU A 87 -10.05 0.16 4.63
CA GLU A 87 -10.62 0.84 5.79
C GLU A 87 -10.59 0.01 7.07
N ASN A 88 -10.47 -1.32 6.94
CA ASN A 88 -10.31 -2.24 8.06
C ASN A 88 -8.95 -2.09 8.77
N HIS A 89 -7.98 -1.43 8.14
CA HIS A 89 -6.66 -1.16 8.69
C HIS A 89 -6.51 0.34 9.02
N PRO A 90 -6.08 0.72 10.24
CA PRO A 90 -5.82 2.12 10.56
C PRO A 90 -4.54 2.61 9.86
N VAL A 91 -4.43 3.91 9.59
CA VAL A 91 -3.28 4.51 8.87
C VAL A 91 -1.91 4.09 9.43
N PRO A 92 -1.66 4.07 10.75
CA PRO A 92 -0.37 3.63 11.28
C PRO A 92 -0.02 2.17 10.94
N VAL A 93 -1.03 1.32 10.76
CA VAL A 93 -0.84 -0.09 10.36
C VAL A 93 -0.55 -0.19 8.86
N LEU A 94 -1.16 0.67 8.04
CA LEU A 94 -0.83 0.75 6.61
C LEU A 94 0.58 1.32 6.39
N GLU A 95 0.97 2.33 7.16
CA GLU A 95 2.33 2.86 7.16
C GLU A 95 3.34 1.77 7.55
N ASP A 96 3.06 1.00 8.60
CA ASP A 96 3.88 -0.15 9.00
C ASP A 96 3.94 -1.25 7.93
N ALA A 97 2.81 -1.54 7.28
CA ALA A 97 2.75 -2.51 6.21
C ALA A 97 3.63 -2.08 5.03
N LEU A 98 3.54 -0.83 4.59
CA LEU A 98 4.41 -0.27 3.57
C LEU A 98 5.88 -0.34 4.00
N ALA A 99 6.20 0.06 5.23
CA ALA A 99 7.57 0.05 5.75
C ALA A 99 8.21 -1.35 5.78
N ARG A 100 7.39 -2.41 5.87
CA ARG A 100 7.86 -3.80 5.93
C ARG A 100 7.77 -4.54 4.60
N GLY A 101 6.79 -4.20 3.77
CA GLY A 101 6.52 -4.90 2.52
C GLY A 101 7.16 -4.27 1.29
N TRP A 102 7.61 -3.01 1.36
CA TRP A 102 8.12 -2.29 0.18
C TRP A 102 9.28 -2.97 -0.56
N ALA A 103 10.16 -3.65 0.18
CA ALA A 103 11.32 -4.33 -0.38
C ALA A 103 10.95 -5.57 -1.21
N ASP A 104 9.83 -6.21 -0.86
CA ASP A 104 9.34 -7.41 -1.53
C ASP A 104 8.27 -7.10 -2.60
N ALA A 105 7.80 -5.85 -2.64
CA ALA A 105 6.72 -5.41 -3.54
C ALA A 105 7.16 -5.36 -5.00
N ALA A 106 6.31 -5.90 -5.88
CA ALA A 106 6.44 -5.86 -7.33
C ALA A 106 5.42 -4.91 -7.97
N GLY A 107 5.59 -4.64 -9.27
CA GLY A 107 4.72 -3.74 -10.04
C GLY A 107 5.16 -2.27 -10.01
N GLU A 108 4.30 -1.39 -10.51
CA GLU A 108 4.53 0.06 -10.62
C GLU A 108 3.32 0.85 -10.09
N GLY A 109 3.55 2.09 -9.64
CA GLY A 109 2.49 3.00 -9.19
C GLY A 109 1.57 2.39 -8.12
N GLU A 110 0.26 2.43 -8.37
CA GLU A 110 -0.77 1.88 -7.47
C GLU A 110 -0.61 0.38 -7.21
N GLU A 111 -0.21 -0.39 -8.23
CA GLU A 111 -0.03 -1.84 -8.09
C GLU A 111 1.03 -2.16 -7.04
N ARG A 112 2.17 -1.44 -7.09
CA ARG A 112 3.25 -1.63 -6.13
C ARG A 112 2.87 -1.23 -4.71
N LEU A 113 2.07 -0.18 -4.55
CA LEU A 113 1.55 0.22 -3.24
C LEU A 113 0.66 -0.86 -2.63
N VAL A 114 -0.28 -1.39 -3.42
CA VAL A 114 -1.16 -2.49 -3.00
C VAL A 114 -0.36 -3.75 -2.66
N ASP A 115 0.62 -4.10 -3.48
CA ASP A 115 1.46 -5.28 -3.27
C ASP A 115 2.34 -5.14 -2.03
N ALA A 116 2.91 -3.95 -1.78
CA ALA A 116 3.64 -3.65 -0.55
C ALA A 116 2.77 -3.77 0.70
N VAL A 117 1.54 -3.23 0.66
CA VAL A 117 0.58 -3.39 1.77
C VAL A 117 0.27 -4.87 1.99
N TRP A 118 0.04 -5.64 0.92
CA TRP A 118 -0.20 -7.07 1.03
C TRP A 118 0.98 -7.82 1.66
N HIS A 119 2.21 -7.59 1.21
CA HIS A 119 3.41 -8.18 1.81
C HIS A 119 3.55 -7.81 3.29
N GLY A 120 3.32 -6.54 3.62
CA GLY A 120 3.41 -6.01 4.97
C GLY A 120 2.37 -6.59 5.94
N LEU A 121 1.13 -6.77 5.48
CA LEU A 121 0.05 -7.36 6.29
C LEU A 121 0.11 -8.89 6.30
N SER A 122 0.67 -9.52 5.25
CA SER A 122 0.76 -10.98 5.12
C SER A 122 1.51 -11.66 6.25
N ARG A 123 2.37 -10.92 6.95
CA ARG A 123 3.09 -11.38 8.15
C ARG A 123 2.20 -11.58 9.39
N LEU A 124 1.01 -10.99 9.41
CA LEU A 124 0.07 -11.05 10.53
C LEU A 124 -0.82 -12.28 10.39
N ASP A 125 -1.16 -12.92 11.49
CA ASP A 125 -2.05 -14.06 11.47
C ASP A 125 -3.47 -13.62 11.08
N ARG A 126 -4.20 -14.52 10.39
CA ARG A 126 -5.61 -14.32 10.04
C ARG A 126 -6.48 -14.68 11.24
N GLU A 127 -7.51 -13.88 11.51
CA GLU A 127 -8.50 -14.16 12.56
C GLU A 127 -9.59 -15.15 12.10
#